data_AF-A0A4Q0XWI3-F1
#
_entry.id   AF-A0A4Q0XWI3-F1
#
_cell.length_a   1.000
_cell.length_b   1.000
_cell.length_c   1.000
_cell.angle_alpha   90.00
_cell.angle_beta   90.00
_cell.angle_gamma   90.00
#
_symmetry.space_group_name_H-M   'P 1'
#
loop_
_entity.id
_entity.type
_entity.pdbx_description
1 polymer ?
#
loop_
_entity_poly.entity_id
_entity_poly.type
_entity_poly.pdbx_seq_one_letter_code
_entity_poly.pdbx_strand_id
1 'polypeptide(L)'
;MYKNIVVKISLLSLFLLFSGCVQNQVSLKNNSSACNVVFSKGNGQKYDLKDIRSFVANEIRPELIDTDKEFPINIIKECNGVKTSNIITMNAKNYYLTQVNGQKLPSKIETYNNELALTISQENFINLIDNLRKYKFDTPVPDWNDQTYKEVEDVYYKQKTLKMIAFVLAESARFEDAAIALDKVFKENCTISWHDFNALVHNWRNSSDYVTETRTLLDKQYKGGGHSHLYAPITSNQIESFVKDLQDGKNYNFYHKAPFLGYYYECK
;
A
#
# COMPACT_ATOMS: atom_id res chain seq x y z
N MET A 1 53.41 2.28 -2.39
CA MET A 1 53.05 0.93 -2.86
C MET A 1 51.54 0.85 -3.01
N TYR A 2 51.04 1.21 -4.19
CA TYR A 2 49.63 1.07 -4.57
C TYR A 2 49.61 0.19 -5.83
N LYS A 3 49.00 -0.99 -5.75
CA LYS A 3 48.80 -1.88 -6.91
C LYS A 3 47.48 -1.50 -7.59
N ASN A 4 47.58 -0.75 -8.68
CA ASN A 4 46.51 -0.57 -9.65
C ASN A 4 46.43 -1.84 -10.52
N ILE A 5 45.29 -2.53 -10.48
CA ILE A 5 44.95 -3.58 -11.44
C ILE A 5 44.21 -2.91 -12.59
N VAL A 6 44.93 -2.68 -13.69
CA VAL A 6 44.35 -2.30 -14.99
C VAL A 6 44.02 -3.60 -15.72
N VAL A 7 42.73 -3.91 -15.85
CA VAL A 7 42.28 -5.01 -16.71
C VAL A 7 42.20 -4.49 -18.14
N LYS A 8 43.16 -4.92 -18.98
CA LYS A 8 43.14 -4.73 -20.43
C LYS A 8 42.06 -5.64 -21.03
N ILE A 9 41.02 -5.05 -21.62
CA ILE A 9 40.10 -5.77 -22.50
C ILE A 9 40.66 -5.66 -23.93
N SER A 10 41.12 -6.79 -24.46
CA SER A 10 41.58 -6.93 -25.83
C SER A 10 40.38 -7.18 -26.73
N LEU A 11 40.11 -6.26 -27.67
CA LEU A 11 39.23 -6.51 -28.80
C LEU A 11 39.92 -7.51 -29.74
N LEU A 12 39.42 -8.75 -29.80
CA LEU A 12 39.69 -9.62 -30.94
C LEU A 12 38.38 -10.24 -31.42
N SER A 13 38.02 -9.84 -32.63
CA SER A 13 36.94 -10.34 -33.45
C SER A 13 37.10 -11.83 -33.71
N LEU A 14 36.08 -12.63 -33.41
CA LEU A 14 36.00 -14.01 -33.89
C LEU A 14 34.62 -14.27 -34.50
N PHE A 15 34.62 -14.27 -35.84
CA PHE A 15 33.57 -14.84 -36.69
C PHE A 15 33.38 -16.32 -36.34
N LEU A 16 32.17 -16.71 -35.93
CA LEU A 16 31.71 -18.10 -35.95
C LEU A 16 30.25 -18.17 -36.42
N LEU A 17 30.12 -18.57 -37.69
CA LEU A 17 29.15 -19.53 -38.25
C LEU A 17 27.81 -19.69 -37.49
N PHE A 18 26.77 -18.99 -37.95
CA PHE A 18 25.38 -19.36 -37.68
C PHE A 18 24.93 -20.44 -38.66
N SER A 19 25.08 -21.70 -38.25
CA SER A 19 24.43 -22.86 -38.87
C SER A 19 23.40 -23.43 -37.91
N GLY A 20 22.13 -23.29 -38.26
CA GLY A 20 21.03 -24.19 -37.87
C GLY A 20 20.89 -24.59 -36.40
N CYS A 21 20.08 -23.85 -35.65
CA CYS A 21 19.16 -24.44 -34.68
C CYS A 21 17.86 -23.65 -34.70
N VAL A 22 16.82 -24.26 -35.29
CA VAL A 22 15.43 -23.87 -35.11
C VAL A 22 15.12 -24.06 -33.63
N GLN A 23 15.30 -23.01 -32.83
CA GLN A 23 14.69 -22.96 -31.52
C GLN A 23 13.20 -22.77 -31.74
N ASN A 24 12.46 -23.86 -31.53
CA ASN A 24 11.06 -23.81 -31.16
C ASN A 24 10.88 -22.69 -30.14
N GLN A 25 10.37 -21.56 -30.60
CA GLN A 25 9.69 -20.63 -29.70
C GLN A 25 8.46 -21.38 -29.23
N VAL A 26 8.61 -22.14 -28.14
CA VAL A 26 7.49 -22.38 -27.24
C VAL A 26 7.08 -20.99 -26.79
N SER A 27 6.10 -20.45 -27.49
CA SER A 27 5.26 -19.38 -27.00
C SER A 27 4.70 -19.88 -25.67
N LEU A 28 5.41 -19.57 -24.58
CA LEU A 28 4.77 -19.41 -23.30
C LEU A 28 3.85 -18.21 -23.49
N LYS A 29 2.65 -18.49 -24.01
CA LYS A 29 1.49 -17.68 -23.71
C LYS A 29 1.49 -17.56 -22.20
N ASN A 30 1.91 -16.40 -21.70
CA ASN A 30 1.53 -15.94 -20.38
C ASN A 30 -0.01 -15.85 -20.40
N ASN A 31 -0.66 -16.99 -20.22
CA ASN A 31 -1.91 -17.02 -19.49
C ASN A 31 -1.51 -16.51 -18.10
N SER A 32 -1.56 -15.19 -17.93
CA SER A 32 -1.95 -14.63 -16.64
C SER A 32 -3.26 -15.34 -16.30
N SER A 33 -3.16 -16.44 -15.56
CA SER A 33 -4.31 -17.12 -15.03
C SER A 33 -5.03 -16.09 -14.20
N ALA A 34 -6.22 -15.66 -14.63
CA ALA A 34 -6.98 -14.63 -13.96
C ALA A 34 -7.19 -15.05 -12.49
N CYS A 35 -6.44 -14.42 -11.60
CA CYS A 35 -6.60 -14.60 -10.18
C CYS A 35 -7.84 -13.81 -9.75
N ASN A 36 -8.79 -14.47 -9.09
CA ASN A 36 -9.86 -13.76 -8.41
C ASN A 36 -9.38 -13.37 -7.01
N VAL A 37 -9.65 -12.13 -6.60
CA VAL A 37 -9.38 -11.66 -5.24
C VAL A 37 -10.67 -11.08 -4.67
N VAL A 38 -11.02 -11.53 -3.47
CA VAL A 38 -12.24 -11.16 -2.76
C VAL A 38 -11.90 -10.69 -1.35
N PHE A 39 -12.56 -9.62 -0.91
CA PHE A 39 -12.47 -9.07 0.44
C PHE A 39 -13.74 -9.35 1.25
N SER A 40 -13.61 -9.53 2.56
CA SER A 40 -14.73 -9.45 3.50
C SER A 40 -14.27 -9.02 4.88
N LYS A 41 -15.13 -8.36 5.67
CA LYS A 41 -14.90 -8.13 7.09
C LYS A 41 -15.42 -9.34 7.87
N GLY A 42 -14.52 -10.11 8.48
CA GLY A 42 -14.88 -11.40 9.09
C GLY A 42 -15.72 -12.27 8.13
N ASN A 43 -16.81 -12.82 8.63
CA ASN A 43 -17.75 -13.64 7.85
C ASN A 43 -18.85 -12.83 7.12
N GLY A 44 -18.65 -11.52 6.95
CA GLY A 44 -19.59 -10.60 6.33
C GLY A 44 -19.69 -10.72 4.80
N GLN A 45 -20.24 -9.66 4.18
CA GLN A 45 -20.40 -9.58 2.74
C GLN A 45 -19.04 -9.68 2.03
N LYS A 46 -19.04 -10.35 0.88
CA LYS A 46 -17.89 -10.50 0.00
C LYS A 46 -17.92 -9.46 -1.12
N TYR A 47 -16.75 -8.91 -1.42
CA TYR A 47 -16.56 -7.89 -2.45
C TYR A 47 -15.40 -8.30 -3.35
N ASP A 48 -15.61 -8.25 -4.66
CA ASP A 48 -14.55 -8.51 -5.63
C ASP A 48 -13.48 -7.41 -5.58
N LEU A 49 -12.29 -7.68 -6.12
CA LEU A 49 -11.18 -6.73 -6.19
C LEU A 49 -11.58 -5.39 -6.81
N LYS A 50 -12.36 -5.45 -7.89
CA LYS A 50 -12.91 -4.28 -8.58
C LYS A 50 -13.88 -3.46 -7.72
N ASP A 51 -14.44 -4.04 -6.66
CA ASP A 51 -15.41 -3.39 -5.77
C ASP A 51 -14.75 -2.88 -4.48
N ILE A 52 -13.43 -2.70 -4.47
CA ILE A 52 -12.66 -2.24 -3.30
C ILE A 52 -13.22 -0.96 -2.68
N ARG A 53 -13.67 0.01 -3.49
CA ARG A 53 -14.24 1.26 -2.98
C ARG A 53 -15.53 1.03 -2.20
N SER A 54 -16.40 0.14 -2.70
CA SER A 54 -17.64 -0.25 -2.03
C SER A 54 -17.35 -1.03 -0.75
N PHE A 55 -16.38 -1.95 -0.78
CA PHE A 55 -15.93 -2.67 0.41
C PHE A 55 -15.45 -1.72 1.49
N VAL A 56 -14.52 -0.83 1.15
CA VAL A 56 -13.94 0.14 2.09
C VAL A 56 -15.02 1.04 2.67
N ALA A 57 -15.93 1.58 1.83
CA ALA A 57 -16.97 2.49 2.27
C ALA A 57 -17.99 1.85 3.23
N ASN A 58 -18.34 0.59 3.01
CA ASN A 58 -19.41 -0.08 3.75
C ASN A 58 -18.90 -0.93 4.92
N GLU A 59 -17.66 -1.45 4.85
CA GLU A 59 -17.16 -2.41 5.84
C GLU A 59 -16.04 -1.86 6.71
N ILE A 60 -15.15 -1.02 6.15
CA ILE A 60 -13.99 -0.49 6.89
C ILE A 60 -14.32 0.87 7.51
N ARG A 61 -14.77 1.84 6.71
CA ARG A 61 -15.03 3.22 7.15
C ARG A 61 -15.94 3.32 8.39
N PRO A 62 -17.01 2.50 8.53
CA PRO A 62 -17.86 2.54 9.72
C PRO A 62 -17.21 2.05 11.01
N GLU A 63 -16.06 1.37 10.93
CA GLU A 63 -15.36 0.89 12.12
C GLU A 63 -14.49 1.98 12.77
N LEU A 64 -14.32 3.17 12.19
CA LEU A 64 -13.58 4.25 12.86
C LEU A 64 -14.34 4.72 14.10
N ILE A 65 -13.79 4.44 15.29
CA ILE A 65 -14.35 4.80 16.60
C ILE A 65 -13.22 5.09 17.60
N ASP A 66 -13.51 5.68 18.76
CA ASP A 66 -12.48 6.10 19.73
C ASP A 66 -11.94 4.97 20.64
N THR A 67 -12.20 3.71 20.29
CA THR A 67 -11.79 2.55 21.09
C THR A 67 -10.73 1.73 20.37
N ASP A 68 -9.78 1.18 21.11
CA ASP A 68 -8.74 0.25 20.62
C ASP A 68 -9.29 -1.16 20.29
N LYS A 69 -10.49 -1.22 19.69
CA LYS A 69 -11.11 -2.44 19.20
C LYS A 69 -10.38 -2.90 17.93
N GLU A 70 -10.13 -4.19 17.82
CA GLU A 70 -9.61 -4.77 16.58
C GLU A 70 -10.74 -5.38 15.74
N PHE A 71 -10.60 -5.33 14.41
CA PHE A 71 -11.51 -5.99 13.49
C PHE A 71 -10.73 -6.70 12.36
N PRO A 72 -11.16 -7.91 11.94
CA PRO A 72 -10.47 -8.69 10.93
C PRO A 72 -10.99 -8.43 9.51
N ILE A 73 -10.07 -8.32 8.57
CA ILE A 73 -10.31 -8.28 7.13
C ILE A 73 -9.76 -9.55 6.50
N ASN A 74 -10.62 -10.31 5.83
CA ASN A 74 -10.25 -11.47 5.05
C ASN A 74 -9.92 -11.05 3.61
N ILE A 75 -8.78 -11.51 3.11
CA ILE A 75 -8.36 -11.39 1.71
C ILE A 75 -8.24 -12.80 1.15
N ILE A 76 -9.17 -13.18 0.28
CA ILE A 76 -9.23 -14.49 -0.34
C ILE A 76 -8.74 -14.35 -1.77
N LYS A 77 -7.73 -15.12 -2.15
CA LYS A 77 -7.19 -15.18 -3.51
C LYS A 77 -7.39 -16.58 -4.07
N GLU A 78 -7.89 -16.68 -5.29
CA GLU A 78 -8.07 -17.93 -6.01
C GLU A 78 -7.44 -17.83 -7.39
N CYS A 79 -6.41 -18.64 -7.65
CA CYS A 79 -5.74 -18.71 -8.95
C CYS A 79 -5.64 -20.17 -9.36
N ASN A 80 -6.07 -20.51 -10.58
CA ASN A 80 -6.02 -21.89 -11.10
C ASN A 80 -6.66 -22.92 -10.14
N GLY A 81 -7.77 -22.56 -9.48
CA GLY A 81 -8.45 -23.39 -8.49
C GLY A 81 -7.72 -23.53 -7.14
N VAL A 82 -6.55 -22.93 -6.97
CA VAL A 82 -5.83 -22.88 -5.70
C VAL A 82 -6.30 -21.66 -4.91
N LYS A 83 -6.98 -21.93 -3.79
CA LYS A 83 -7.52 -20.90 -2.89
C LYS A 83 -6.59 -20.66 -1.71
N THR A 84 -6.21 -19.40 -1.51
CA THR A 84 -5.48 -18.91 -0.33
C THR A 84 -6.31 -17.85 0.38
N SER A 85 -6.18 -17.78 1.70
CA SER A 85 -6.88 -16.83 2.56
C SER A 85 -5.88 -16.15 3.50
N ASN A 86 -5.92 -14.83 3.57
CA ASN A 86 -5.15 -14.06 4.54
C ASN A 86 -6.08 -13.27 5.43
N ILE A 87 -5.69 -13.06 6.67
CA ILE A 87 -6.41 -12.23 7.63
C ILE A 87 -5.51 -11.05 8.00
N ILE A 88 -6.00 -9.84 7.77
CA ILE A 88 -5.39 -8.60 8.23
C ILE A 88 -6.23 -8.06 9.37
N THR A 89 -5.64 -7.91 10.55
CA THR A 89 -6.33 -7.29 11.69
C THR A 89 -6.00 -5.81 11.72
N MET A 90 -7.03 -4.97 11.88
CA MET A 90 -6.90 -3.51 11.94
C MET A 90 -7.46 -2.96 13.25
N ASN A 91 -6.86 -1.88 13.75
CA ASN A 91 -7.35 -1.15 14.91
C ASN A 91 -8.42 -0.12 14.49
N ALA A 92 -9.59 -0.18 15.11
CA ALA A 92 -10.74 0.68 14.89
C ALA A 92 -10.49 2.16 15.23
N LYS A 93 -9.48 2.46 16.04
CA LYS A 93 -9.12 3.82 16.45
C LYS A 93 -8.41 4.61 15.37
N ASN A 94 -7.64 3.97 14.51
CA ASN A 94 -6.71 4.64 13.59
C ASN A 94 -6.48 3.90 12.27
N TYR A 95 -7.15 2.77 12.06
CA TYR A 95 -6.95 1.86 10.92
C TYR A 95 -5.53 1.31 10.79
N TYR A 96 -4.74 1.31 11.86
CA TYR A 96 -3.42 0.69 11.80
C TYR A 96 -3.58 -0.81 11.67
N LEU A 97 -2.79 -1.40 10.79
CA LEU A 97 -2.67 -2.84 10.66
C LEU A 97 -1.93 -3.31 11.92
N THR A 98 -2.50 -4.24 12.66
CA THR A 98 -1.91 -4.73 13.92
C THR A 98 -1.43 -6.16 13.80
N GLN A 99 -2.05 -6.96 12.92
CA GLN A 99 -1.69 -8.36 12.74
C GLN A 99 -1.86 -8.83 11.29
N VAL A 100 -1.04 -9.80 10.89
CA VAL A 100 -1.19 -10.57 9.65
C VAL A 100 -1.25 -12.04 10.00
N ASN A 101 -2.34 -12.72 9.64
CA ASN A 101 -2.55 -14.15 9.90
C ASN A 101 -2.33 -14.54 11.37
N GLY A 102 -2.76 -13.67 12.30
CA GLY A 102 -2.58 -13.84 13.75
C GLY A 102 -1.19 -13.48 14.29
N GLN A 103 -0.25 -13.09 13.44
CA GLN A 103 1.08 -12.63 13.84
C GLN A 103 1.04 -11.13 14.10
N LYS A 104 1.36 -10.70 15.33
CA LYS A 104 1.43 -9.27 15.67
C LYS A 104 2.58 -8.59 14.93
N LEU A 105 2.30 -7.40 14.40
CA LEU A 105 3.31 -6.60 13.72
C LEU A 105 4.20 -5.90 14.76
N PRO A 106 5.54 -6.01 14.67
CA PRO A 106 6.45 -5.25 15.51
C PRO A 106 6.55 -3.80 15.02
N SER A 107 6.85 -2.88 15.93
CA SER A 107 6.85 -1.43 15.65
C SER A 107 7.80 -0.97 14.54
N LYS A 108 8.88 -1.71 14.29
CA LYS A 108 9.82 -1.43 13.19
C LYS A 108 9.26 -1.81 11.80
N ILE A 109 8.26 -2.68 11.75
CA ILE A 109 7.65 -3.17 10.51
C ILE A 109 6.40 -2.35 10.13
N GLU A 110 5.71 -1.76 11.12
CA GLU A 110 4.50 -0.96 10.90
C GLU A 110 4.78 0.47 10.42
N THR A 111 6.02 0.97 10.52
CA THR A 111 6.38 2.33 10.10
C THR A 111 6.68 2.41 8.60
N TYR A 112 6.18 3.47 7.95
CA TYR A 112 6.47 3.71 6.55
C TYR A 112 7.94 4.10 6.36
N ASN A 113 8.68 3.27 5.63
CA ASN A 113 9.93 3.69 5.03
C ASN A 113 9.62 4.45 3.72
N ASN A 114 9.91 5.75 3.74
CA ASN A 114 9.62 6.69 2.65
C ASN A 114 10.53 6.54 1.44
N GLU A 115 11.65 5.84 1.59
CA GLU A 115 12.58 5.50 0.51
C GLU A 115 12.12 4.25 -0.27
N LEU A 116 11.12 3.52 0.23
CA LEU A 116 10.54 2.36 -0.45
C LEU A 116 9.69 2.80 -1.64
N ALA A 117 10.29 2.75 -2.83
CA ALA A 117 9.56 2.84 -4.08
C ALA A 117 8.54 1.69 -4.17
N LEU A 118 7.27 2.07 -4.36
CA LEU A 118 6.17 1.13 -4.52
C LEU A 118 5.26 1.62 -5.66
N THR A 119 5.25 0.86 -6.75
CA THR A 119 4.23 0.98 -7.79
C THR A 119 3.01 0.18 -7.36
N ILE A 120 1.86 0.83 -7.30
CA ILE A 120 0.57 0.22 -7.02
C ILE A 120 -0.06 -0.16 -8.36
N SER A 121 -0.26 -1.45 -8.56
CA SER A 121 -0.89 -2.05 -9.73
C SER A 121 -1.67 -3.30 -9.31
N GLN A 122 -2.64 -3.73 -10.11
CA GLN A 122 -3.37 -4.97 -9.86
C GLN A 122 -2.42 -6.18 -9.76
N GLU A 123 -1.46 -6.28 -10.68
CA GLU A 123 -0.46 -7.34 -10.69
C GLU A 123 0.40 -7.34 -9.43
N ASN A 124 0.93 -6.18 -9.03
CA ASN A 124 1.75 -6.07 -7.82
C ASN A 124 0.96 -6.42 -6.57
N PHE A 125 -0.30 -5.99 -6.48
CA PHE A 125 -1.18 -6.34 -5.36
C PHE A 125 -1.40 -7.86 -5.26
N ILE A 126 -1.77 -8.51 -6.37
CA ILE A 126 -1.99 -9.95 -6.44
C ILE A 126 -0.73 -10.73 -6.07
N ASN A 127 0.44 -10.29 -6.53
CA ASN A 127 1.72 -10.92 -6.23
C ASN A 127 2.11 -10.77 -4.75
N LEU A 128 1.90 -9.59 -4.16
CA LEU A 128 2.24 -9.31 -2.77
C LEU A 128 1.31 -10.02 -1.76
N ILE A 129 0.07 -10.36 -2.13
CA ILE A 129 -0.82 -11.16 -1.26
C ILE A 129 -0.20 -12.51 -0.91
N ASP A 130 0.56 -13.15 -1.80
CA ASP A 130 1.19 -14.44 -1.51
C ASP A 130 2.29 -14.33 -0.45
N ASN A 131 2.89 -13.15 -0.33
CA ASN A 131 3.96 -12.90 0.63
C ASN A 131 3.43 -12.84 2.07
N LEU A 132 2.15 -12.51 2.27
CA LEU A 132 1.51 -12.48 3.59
C LEU A 132 1.56 -13.83 4.33
N ARG A 133 1.65 -14.94 3.59
CA ARG A 133 1.80 -16.29 4.17
C ARG A 133 3.25 -16.74 4.28
N LYS A 134 4.12 -16.20 3.44
CA LYS A 134 5.55 -16.60 3.38
C LYS A 134 6.34 -15.97 4.52
N TYR A 135 6.01 -14.75 4.89
CA TYR A 135 6.77 -14.01 5.89
C TYR A 135 6.31 -14.31 7.32
N LYS A 136 7.28 -14.38 8.22
CA LYS A 136 7.07 -14.36 9.66
C LYS A 136 7.14 -12.91 10.15
N PHE A 137 6.00 -12.26 10.28
CA PHE A 137 5.89 -10.85 10.66
C PHE A 137 6.18 -10.61 12.14
N ASP A 138 5.95 -11.59 13.01
CA ASP A 138 6.18 -11.51 14.45
C ASP A 138 7.65 -11.62 14.87
N THR A 139 8.55 -11.85 13.91
CA THR A 139 9.98 -12.01 14.22
C THR A 139 10.56 -10.66 14.67
N PRO A 140 11.18 -10.60 15.87
CA PRO A 140 11.82 -9.39 16.36
C PRO A 140 12.86 -8.87 15.36
N VAL A 141 12.84 -7.57 15.10
CA VAL A 141 13.82 -6.92 14.23
C VAL A 141 14.97 -6.38 15.10
N PRO A 142 16.21 -6.90 14.95
CA PRO A 142 17.38 -6.42 15.69
C PRO A 142 17.58 -4.92 15.56
N ASP A 143 18.36 -4.31 16.45
CA ASP A 143 18.71 -2.90 16.27
C ASP A 143 19.54 -2.67 15.00
N TRP A 144 19.40 -1.52 14.36
CA TRP A 144 19.97 -1.25 13.04
C TRP A 144 21.50 -1.45 12.98
N ASN A 145 22.16 -1.32 14.12
CA ASN A 145 23.61 -1.49 14.25
C ASN A 145 24.07 -2.96 14.22
N ASP A 146 23.15 -3.91 14.44
CA ASP A 146 23.44 -5.34 14.58
C ASP A 146 22.81 -6.20 13.47
N GLN A 147 22.25 -5.57 12.43
CA GLN A 147 21.56 -6.28 11.36
C GLN A 147 22.52 -6.79 10.28
N THR A 148 22.32 -8.05 9.90
CA THR A 148 22.87 -8.59 8.66
C THR A 148 22.14 -8.02 7.45
N TYR A 149 22.79 -7.99 6.29
CA TYR A 149 22.16 -7.58 5.03
C TYR A 149 20.84 -8.33 4.75
N LYS A 150 20.80 -9.63 5.07
CA LYS A 150 19.62 -10.47 4.88
C LYS A 150 18.44 -10.05 5.76
N GLU A 151 18.70 -9.61 6.98
CA GLU A 151 17.65 -9.13 7.90
C GLU A 151 17.10 -7.78 7.45
N VAL A 152 17.96 -6.88 6.97
CA VAL A 152 17.54 -5.61 6.35
C VAL A 152 16.65 -5.87 5.14
N GLU A 153 17.06 -6.78 4.25
CA GLU A 153 16.32 -7.15 3.06
C GLU A 153 14.95 -7.78 3.40
N ASP A 154 14.89 -8.66 4.40
CA ASP A 154 13.64 -9.26 4.87
C ASP A 154 12.67 -8.19 5.44
N VAL A 155 13.17 -7.25 6.24
CA VAL A 155 12.38 -6.11 6.75
C VAL A 155 11.86 -5.26 5.59
N TYR A 156 12.72 -4.96 4.60
CA TYR A 156 12.35 -4.19 3.41
C TYR A 156 11.16 -4.82 2.68
N TYR A 157 11.19 -6.14 2.42
CA TYR A 157 10.11 -6.81 1.69
C TYR A 157 8.82 -6.93 2.51
N LYS A 158 8.93 -7.13 3.83
CA LYS A 158 7.78 -7.12 4.74
C LYS A 158 7.11 -5.75 4.76
N GLN A 159 7.89 -4.68 4.92
CA GLN A 159 7.39 -3.31 4.86
C GLN A 159 6.76 -2.99 3.51
N LYS A 160 7.38 -3.38 2.39
CA LYS A 160 6.81 -3.19 1.05
C LYS A 160 5.46 -3.88 0.88
N THR A 161 5.34 -5.11 1.38
CA THR A 161 4.08 -5.88 1.37
C THR A 161 3.02 -5.18 2.20
N LEU A 162 3.33 -4.80 3.44
CA LEU A 162 2.40 -4.12 4.33
C LEU A 162 2.00 -2.74 3.82
N LYS A 163 2.92 -2.00 3.21
CA LYS A 163 2.66 -0.70 2.59
C LYS A 163 1.63 -0.79 1.47
N MET A 164 1.70 -1.84 0.64
CA MET A 164 0.68 -2.12 -0.37
C MET A 164 -0.68 -2.44 0.28
N ILE A 165 -0.72 -3.32 1.30
CA ILE A 165 -1.97 -3.69 1.99
C ILE A 165 -2.58 -2.49 2.72
N ALA A 166 -1.76 -1.69 3.39
CA ALA A 166 -2.18 -0.48 4.09
C ALA A 166 -2.73 0.56 3.11
N PHE A 167 -2.11 0.74 1.94
CA PHE A 167 -2.67 1.60 0.90
C PHE A 167 -4.07 1.13 0.45
N VAL A 168 -4.22 -0.18 0.20
CA VAL A 168 -5.47 -0.77 -0.27
C VAL A 168 -6.59 -0.71 0.76
N LEU A 169 -6.29 -0.90 2.05
CA LEU A 169 -7.29 -0.98 3.12
C LEU A 169 -7.39 0.29 3.95
N ALA A 170 -6.29 0.73 4.56
CA ALA A 170 -6.28 1.84 5.51
C ALA A 170 -6.32 3.19 4.80
N GLU A 171 -5.44 3.43 3.82
CA GLU A 171 -5.37 4.75 3.17
C GLU A 171 -6.60 5.03 2.30
N SER A 172 -7.14 4.02 1.62
CA SER A 172 -8.42 4.14 0.89
C SER A 172 -9.62 4.36 1.82
N ALA A 173 -9.57 3.87 3.06
CA ALA A 173 -10.58 4.17 4.07
C ALA A 173 -10.48 5.62 4.53
N ARG A 174 -9.25 6.09 4.81
CA ARG A 174 -8.94 7.44 5.31
C ARG A 174 -9.18 8.52 4.28
N PHE A 175 -8.91 8.27 3.00
CA PHE A 175 -8.94 9.29 1.96
C PHE A 175 -9.75 8.88 0.75
N GLU A 176 -10.60 9.79 0.29
CA GLU A 176 -11.36 9.59 -0.94
C GLU A 176 -10.45 9.44 -2.16
N ASP A 177 -9.39 10.25 -2.26
CA ASP A 177 -8.44 10.21 -3.38
C ASP A 177 -7.77 8.85 -3.52
N ALA A 178 -7.35 8.23 -2.42
CA ALA A 178 -6.76 6.89 -2.43
C ALA A 178 -7.78 5.83 -2.89
N ALA A 179 -9.03 5.93 -2.45
CA ALA A 179 -10.10 5.05 -2.93
C ALA A 179 -10.41 5.23 -4.43
N ILE A 180 -10.42 6.47 -4.93
CA ILE A 180 -10.59 6.76 -6.37
C ILE A 180 -9.40 6.20 -7.16
N ALA A 181 -8.18 6.33 -6.64
CA ALA A 181 -7.00 5.79 -7.29
C ALA A 181 -7.04 4.26 -7.42
N LEU A 182 -7.55 3.56 -6.40
CA LEU A 182 -7.73 2.11 -6.46
C LEU A 182 -8.80 1.65 -7.45
N ASP A 183 -9.88 2.43 -7.63
CA ASP A 183 -10.85 2.18 -8.69
C ASP A 183 -10.15 2.20 -10.06
N LYS A 184 -9.30 3.20 -10.32
CA LYS A 184 -8.49 3.25 -11.56
C LYS A 184 -7.53 2.07 -11.67
N VAL A 185 -6.86 1.69 -10.58
CA VAL A 185 -5.90 0.58 -10.60
C VAL A 185 -6.57 -0.78 -10.85
N PHE A 186 -7.72 -1.05 -10.23
CA PHE A 186 -8.37 -2.38 -10.27
C PHE A 186 -9.51 -2.51 -11.29
N LYS A 187 -10.10 -1.40 -11.76
CA LYS A 187 -11.12 -1.42 -12.83
C LYS A 187 -10.55 -1.04 -14.19
N GLU A 188 -9.65 -0.07 -14.22
CA GLU A 188 -9.11 0.52 -15.45
C GLU A 188 -7.66 0.07 -15.72
N ASN A 189 -7.12 -0.85 -14.91
CA ASN A 189 -5.78 -1.43 -15.07
C ASN A 189 -4.66 -0.38 -15.12
N CYS A 190 -4.82 0.72 -14.39
CA CYS A 190 -3.80 1.75 -14.26
C CYS A 190 -2.72 1.36 -13.24
N THR A 191 -1.56 2.02 -13.32
CA THR A 191 -0.55 2.01 -12.28
C THR A 191 -0.41 3.41 -11.67
N ILE A 192 -0.08 3.47 -10.39
CA ILE A 192 0.20 4.71 -9.65
C ILE A 192 1.45 4.54 -8.78
N SER A 193 2.13 5.64 -8.48
CA SER A 193 3.22 5.64 -7.52
C SER A 193 2.67 5.89 -6.11
N TRP A 194 3.07 5.09 -5.12
CA TRP A 194 2.74 5.40 -3.73
C TRP A 194 3.29 6.77 -3.30
N HIS A 195 4.42 7.21 -3.89
CA HIS A 195 5.05 8.47 -3.53
C HIS A 195 4.14 9.68 -3.80
N ASP A 196 3.24 9.60 -4.78
CA ASP A 196 2.29 10.66 -5.11
C ASP A 196 1.30 10.91 -3.95
N PHE A 197 1.07 9.91 -3.09
CA PHE A 197 0.19 9.99 -1.92
C PHE A 197 0.95 10.29 -0.63
N ASN A 198 2.28 10.46 -0.67
CA ASN A 198 3.12 10.58 0.52
C ASN A 198 2.70 11.77 1.41
N ALA A 199 2.45 12.93 0.81
CA ALA A 199 2.00 14.12 1.53
C ALA A 199 0.62 13.90 2.17
N LEU A 200 -0.29 13.23 1.45
CA LEU A 200 -1.64 12.92 1.92
C LEU A 200 -1.61 12.02 3.15
N VAL A 201 -0.96 10.85 3.04
CA VAL A 201 -0.98 9.83 4.10
C VAL A 201 -0.32 10.32 5.40
N HIS A 202 0.74 11.12 5.31
CA HIS A 202 1.43 11.67 6.48
C HIS A 202 0.72 12.86 7.12
N ASN A 203 -0.29 13.43 6.46
CA ASN A 203 -1.05 14.57 6.96
C ASN A 203 -2.51 14.20 7.30
N TRP A 204 -2.82 12.93 7.56
CA TRP A 204 -4.18 12.50 7.92
C TRP A 204 -4.73 13.24 9.15
N ARG A 205 -3.91 13.35 10.20
CA ARG A 205 -4.30 14.10 11.41
C ARG A 205 -4.54 15.57 11.11
N ASN A 206 -3.61 16.22 10.40
CA ASN A 206 -3.71 17.64 10.08
C ASN A 206 -4.95 17.95 9.22
N SER A 207 -5.24 17.07 8.25
CA SER A 207 -6.44 17.19 7.42
C SER A 207 -7.72 16.94 8.23
N SER A 208 -7.68 16.06 9.23
CA SER A 208 -8.80 15.82 10.15
C SER A 208 -9.05 17.01 11.09
N ASP A 209 -7.99 17.63 11.60
CA ASP A 209 -8.06 18.85 12.41
C ASP A 209 -8.62 20.01 11.56
N TYR A 210 -8.18 20.16 10.31
CA TYR A 210 -8.72 21.14 9.36
C TYR A 210 -10.24 21.01 9.16
N VAL A 211 -10.73 19.78 8.96
CA VAL A 211 -12.18 19.51 8.80
C VAL A 211 -12.95 19.93 10.07
N THR A 212 -12.38 19.71 11.25
CA THR A 212 -12.97 20.13 12.53
C THR A 212 -13.05 21.64 12.64
N GLU A 213 -11.94 22.33 12.38
CA GLU A 213 -11.83 23.78 12.51
C GLU A 213 -12.76 24.51 11.53
N THR A 214 -12.85 24.02 10.30
CA THR A 214 -13.69 24.60 9.24
C THR A 214 -15.16 24.17 9.30
N ARG A 215 -15.50 23.20 10.16
CA ARG A 215 -16.86 22.63 10.30
C ARG A 215 -17.44 22.11 8.98
N THR A 216 -16.59 21.56 8.11
CA THR A 216 -16.96 21.02 6.79
C THR A 216 -17.37 19.55 6.85
N LEU A 217 -18.00 19.13 7.96
CA LEU A 217 -18.39 17.74 8.22
C LEU A 217 -19.51 17.28 7.27
N LEU A 218 -19.44 16.03 6.82
CA LEU A 218 -20.42 15.41 5.94
C LEU A 218 -21.14 14.24 6.64
N ASP A 219 -22.37 13.94 6.22
CA ASP A 219 -23.23 12.91 6.83
C ASP A 219 -22.65 11.48 6.81
N LYS A 220 -21.66 11.21 5.94
CA LYS A 220 -20.99 9.91 5.83
C LYS A 220 -19.50 9.98 6.18
N GLN A 221 -19.17 10.79 7.18
CA GLN A 221 -17.83 10.91 7.73
C GLN A 221 -17.78 10.32 9.13
N TYR A 222 -16.91 9.34 9.32
CA TYR A 222 -16.72 8.62 10.58
C TYR A 222 -15.58 9.24 11.36
N LYS A 223 -15.60 9.07 12.68
CA LYS A 223 -14.73 9.80 13.62
C LYS A 223 -14.10 8.84 14.63
N GLY A 224 -12.80 9.01 14.86
CA GLY A 224 -12.03 8.17 15.77
C GLY A 224 -10.73 8.84 16.21
N GLY A 225 -9.76 8.04 16.65
CA GLY A 225 -8.48 8.53 17.15
C GLY A 225 -8.51 8.82 18.66
N GLY A 226 -7.33 9.03 19.27
CA GLY A 226 -7.30 9.48 20.67
C GLY A 226 -8.00 10.84 20.78
N HIS A 227 -9.06 10.93 21.60
CA HIS A 227 -9.94 12.11 21.73
C HIS A 227 -10.68 12.50 20.44
N SER A 228 -10.96 11.55 19.55
CA SER A 228 -11.82 11.78 18.39
C SER A 228 -11.25 12.78 17.35
N HIS A 229 -9.93 12.86 17.17
CA HIS A 229 -9.31 13.83 16.26
C HIS A 229 -9.15 13.35 14.80
N LEU A 230 -9.62 12.15 14.45
CA LEU A 230 -9.41 11.56 13.12
C LEU A 230 -10.75 11.42 12.40
N TYR A 231 -10.79 11.79 11.12
CA TYR A 231 -11.96 11.62 10.26
C TYR A 231 -11.68 10.73 9.05
N ALA A 232 -12.68 9.95 8.64
CA ALA A 232 -12.61 9.13 7.44
C ALA A 232 -13.98 9.06 6.71
N PRO A 233 -14.02 9.22 5.38
CA PRO A 233 -12.91 9.68 4.55
C PRO A 233 -12.68 11.18 4.74
N ILE A 234 -11.46 11.66 4.54
CA ILE A 234 -11.24 13.04 4.10
C ILE A 234 -11.50 13.09 2.60
N THR A 235 -12.40 13.96 2.18
CA THR A 235 -12.83 14.10 0.78
C THR A 235 -11.83 14.89 -0.06
N SER A 236 -11.87 14.72 -1.38
CA SER A 236 -11.01 15.47 -2.31
C SER A 236 -11.17 16.98 -2.12
N ASN A 237 -12.40 17.48 -1.98
CA ASN A 237 -12.68 18.91 -1.77
C ASN A 237 -12.10 19.44 -0.45
N GLN A 238 -12.13 18.63 0.62
CA GLN A 238 -11.53 19.00 1.91
C GLN A 238 -10.00 19.06 1.80
N ILE A 239 -9.38 18.12 1.06
CA ILE A 239 -7.94 18.16 0.77
C ILE A 239 -7.58 19.37 -0.09
N GLU A 240 -8.31 19.65 -1.17
CA GLU A 240 -8.06 20.82 -2.02
C GLU A 240 -8.15 22.13 -1.22
N SER A 241 -9.17 22.26 -0.36
CA SER A 241 -9.35 23.43 0.50
C SER A 241 -8.22 23.55 1.52
N PHE A 242 -7.82 22.43 2.14
CA PHE A 242 -6.68 22.38 3.04
C PHE A 242 -5.39 22.82 2.33
N VAL A 243 -5.10 22.25 1.16
CA VAL A 243 -3.91 22.59 0.36
C VAL A 243 -3.90 24.06 -0.05
N LYS A 244 -5.04 24.61 -0.46
CA LYS A 244 -5.17 26.02 -0.78
C LYS A 244 -4.85 26.91 0.41
N ASP A 245 -5.42 26.61 1.57
CA ASP A 245 -5.18 27.34 2.81
C ASP A 245 -3.70 27.32 3.22
N LEU A 246 -3.00 26.21 2.97
CA LEU A 246 -1.55 26.10 3.17
C LEU A 246 -0.76 26.98 2.20
N GLN A 247 -1.14 27.01 0.94
CA GLN A 247 -0.51 27.87 -0.08
C GLN A 247 -0.72 29.36 0.22
N ASP A 248 -1.87 29.71 0.80
CA ASP A 248 -2.21 31.06 1.27
C ASP A 248 -1.50 31.44 2.59
N GLY A 249 -0.64 30.56 3.13
CA GLY A 249 0.22 30.85 4.28
C GLY A 249 -0.44 30.62 5.65
N LYS A 250 -1.60 29.96 5.72
CA LYS A 250 -2.18 29.56 7.01
C LYS A 250 -1.31 28.49 7.66
N ASN A 251 -1.01 28.67 8.94
CA ASN A 251 -0.09 27.80 9.66
C ASN A 251 -0.84 26.65 10.34
N TYR A 252 -0.63 25.44 9.82
CA TYR A 252 -1.02 24.19 10.47
C TYR A 252 0.26 23.46 10.89
N ASN A 253 0.29 22.88 12.09
CA ASN A 253 1.47 22.17 12.60
C ASN A 253 1.73 20.90 11.75
N PHE A 254 2.64 20.99 10.78
CA PHE A 254 2.99 19.86 9.92
C PHE A 254 3.83 18.82 10.63
N TYR A 255 3.49 17.55 10.43
CA TYR A 255 4.45 16.46 10.61
C TYR A 255 5.28 16.21 9.33
N HIS A 256 4.75 16.49 8.14
CA HIS A 256 5.47 16.40 6.87
C HIS A 256 5.13 17.54 5.89
N LYS A 257 6.17 18.25 5.41
CA LYS A 257 6.08 19.41 4.49
C LYS A 257 6.17 19.04 3.00
N ALA A 258 5.91 17.77 2.64
CA ALA A 258 5.97 17.36 1.24
C ALA A 258 4.85 18.07 0.43
N PRO A 259 5.12 18.52 -0.80
CA PRO A 259 4.09 19.13 -1.63
C PRO A 259 3.00 18.11 -1.94
N PHE A 260 1.74 18.57 -1.90
CA PHE A 260 0.62 17.83 -2.48
C PHE A 260 0.75 17.93 -4.00
N LEU A 261 1.42 16.95 -4.60
CA LEU A 261 1.52 16.82 -6.04
C LEU A 261 0.25 16.12 -6.56
N GLY A 262 -0.19 16.46 -7.77
CA GLY A 262 -1.26 15.73 -8.43
C GLY A 262 -0.88 14.25 -8.63
N TYR A 263 -1.88 13.38 -8.66
CA TYR A 263 -1.67 11.94 -8.83
C TYR A 263 -1.45 11.59 -10.30
N TYR A 264 -0.37 10.87 -10.62
CA TYR A 264 -0.09 10.43 -11.97
C TYR A 264 -0.59 9.00 -12.19
N TYR A 265 -1.24 8.77 -13.34
CA TYR A 265 -1.84 7.47 -13.70
C TYR A 265 -1.27 7.00 -15.05
N GLU A 266 -0.73 5.79 -15.10
CA GLU A 266 -0.38 5.12 -16.36
C GLU A 266 -1.39 4.00 -16.63
N CYS A 267 -2.32 4.24 -17.53
CA CYS A 267 -3.37 3.27 -17.88
C CYS A 267 -3.03 2.57 -19.21
N LYS A 268 -3.35 1.28 -19.29
CA LYS A 268 -3.07 0.43 -20.46
C LYS A 268 -4.34 0.15 -21.26
#